data_AF-A0A413F7C1-F1
#
_entry.id   AF-A0A413F7C1-F1
#
_cell.length_a   1.000
_cell.length_b   1.000
_cell.length_c   1.000
_cell.angle_alpha   90.00
_cell.angle_beta   90.00
_cell.angle_gamma   90.00
#
_symmetry.space_group_name_H-M   'P 1'
#
loop_
_entity.id
_entity.type
_entity.pdbx_description
1 polymer ?
#
loop_
_entity_poly.entity_id
_entity_poly.type
_entity_poly.pdbx_seq_one_letter_code
_entity_poly.pdbx_strand_id
1 'polypeptide(L)'
;MSKEGFQSLMRKMEEFARANDRISVPERRRAVISLYRRLRRELAGEAKTGVRETGGSASIRILAKDGLIACDESDALLKLMAMANLLCVKRVGNQIQMDLWFRCWEWKKRT
;
A
#
# COMPACT_ATOMS: atom_id res chain seq x y z
N MET A 1 1.94 -21.98 -13.94
CA MET A 1 0.78 -21.40 -14.65
C MET A 1 0.99 -21.66 -16.13
N SER A 2 0.04 -22.27 -16.83
CA SER A 2 0.17 -22.50 -18.28
C SER A 2 -0.01 -21.19 -19.05
N LYS A 3 0.57 -21.11 -20.25
CA LYS A 3 0.44 -19.96 -21.16
C LYS A 3 -1.04 -19.62 -21.43
N GLU A 4 -1.88 -20.64 -21.61
CA GLU A 4 -3.32 -20.52 -21.81
C GLU A 4 -4.04 -19.97 -20.58
N GLY A 5 -3.66 -20.42 -19.38
CA GLY A 5 -4.22 -19.91 -18.12
C GLY A 5 -3.92 -18.43 -17.91
N PHE A 6 -2.71 -17.99 -18.23
CA PHE A 6 -2.33 -16.58 -18.16
C PHE A 6 -3.13 -15.73 -19.17
N GLN A 7 -3.25 -16.17 -20.42
CA GLN A 7 -4.01 -15.45 -21.45
C GLN A 7 -5.50 -15.31 -21.07
N SER A 8 -6.10 -16.37 -20.53
CA SER A 8 -7.48 -16.35 -20.04
C SER A 8 -7.69 -15.35 -18.89
N LEU A 9 -6.74 -15.28 -17.94
CA LEU A 9 -6.77 -14.29 -16.86
C LEU A 9 -6.68 -12.86 -17.40
N MET A 10 -5.76 -12.60 -18.32
CA MET A 10 -5.59 -11.27 -18.93
C MET A 10 -6.86 -10.81 -19.64
N ARG A 11 -7.52 -11.70 -20.40
CA ARG A 11 -8.80 -11.39 -21.06
C ARG A 11 -9.89 -11.01 -20.06
N LYS A 12 -10.04 -11.77 -18.96
CA LYS A 12 -11.00 -11.44 -17.89
C LYS A 12 -10.71 -10.08 -17.25
N MET A 13 -9.43 -9.74 -17.05
CA MET A 13 -9.04 -8.44 -16.52
C MET A 13 -9.40 -7.29 -17.48
N GLU A 14 -9.22 -7.49 -18.80
CA GLU A 14 -9.61 -6.52 -19.82
C GLU A 14 -11.12 -6.33 -19.89
N GLU A 15 -11.90 -7.42 -19.93
CA GLU A 15 -13.36 -7.38 -19.90
C GLU A 15 -13.87 -6.63 -18.67
N PHE A 16 -13.30 -6.95 -17.50
CA PHE A 16 -13.61 -6.24 -16.26
C PHE A 16 -13.28 -4.74 -16.37
N ALA A 17 -12.10 -4.38 -16.89
CA ALA A 17 -11.70 -2.99 -17.04
C ALA A 17 -12.58 -2.21 -18.05
N ARG A 18 -13.13 -2.88 -19.07
CA ARG A 18 -14.07 -2.26 -20.02
C ARG A 18 -15.46 -2.00 -19.40
N ALA A 19 -15.87 -2.84 -18.46
CA ALA A 19 -17.18 -2.75 -17.81
C ALA A 19 -17.20 -1.81 -16.58
N ASN A 20 -16.06 -1.31 -16.14
CA ASN A 20 -15.93 -0.53 -14.89
C ASN A 20 -15.08 0.73 -15.09
N ASP A 21 -15.42 1.78 -14.36
CA ASP A 21 -14.61 2.98 -14.25
C ASP A 21 -13.81 3.00 -12.95
N ARG A 22 -12.63 3.62 -13.00
CA ARG A 22 -11.86 3.92 -11.79
C ARG A 22 -12.32 5.24 -11.21
N ILE A 23 -12.85 5.19 -10.00
CA ILE A 23 -13.29 6.38 -9.28
C ILE A 23 -12.30 6.64 -8.15
N SER A 24 -11.82 7.87 -8.07
CA SER A 24 -10.93 8.31 -7.00
C SER A 24 -11.63 8.18 -5.65
N VAL A 25 -10.89 7.77 -4.61
CA VAL A 25 -11.35 7.73 -3.22
C VAL A 25 -10.42 8.63 -2.39
N PRO A 26 -10.62 9.96 -2.43
CA PRO A 26 -9.76 10.93 -1.76
C PRO A 26 -9.67 10.74 -0.23
N GLU A 27 -10.74 10.25 0.40
CA GLU A 27 -10.82 9.99 1.84
C GLU A 27 -9.76 8.97 2.26
N ARG A 28 -9.61 7.89 1.48
CA ARG A 28 -8.62 6.86 1.73
C ARG A 28 -7.20 7.40 1.65
N ARG A 29 -6.93 8.27 0.65
CA ARG A 29 -5.64 8.98 0.55
C ARG A 29 -5.39 9.83 1.78
N ARG A 30 -6.35 10.67 2.19
CA ARG A 30 -6.22 11.52 3.38
C ARG A 30 -5.94 10.70 4.64
N ALA A 31 -6.63 9.57 4.82
CA ALA A 31 -6.41 8.66 5.93
C ALA A 31 -4.97 8.06 5.92
N VAL A 32 -4.51 7.56 4.79
CA VAL A 32 -3.14 7.00 4.63
C VAL A 32 -2.08 8.06 4.94
N ILE A 33 -2.21 9.27 4.40
CA ILE A 33 -1.23 10.35 4.63
C ILE A 33 -1.27 10.82 6.09
N SER A 34 -2.44 10.87 6.72
CA SER A 34 -2.56 11.19 8.15
C SER A 34 -1.83 10.15 9.02
N LEU A 35 -2.08 8.87 8.77
CA LEU A 35 -1.41 7.77 9.46
C LEU A 35 0.10 7.77 9.21
N TYR A 36 0.55 8.05 7.99
CA TYR A 36 1.97 8.19 7.66
C TYR A 36 2.64 9.31 8.49
N ARG A 37 1.98 10.47 8.63
CA ARG A 37 2.51 11.58 9.44
C ARG A 37 2.64 11.19 10.91
N ARG A 38 1.70 10.41 11.44
CA ARG A 38 1.77 9.86 12.80
C ARG A 38 2.91 8.83 12.92
N LEU A 39 2.96 7.85 12.02
CA LEU A 39 4.03 6.84 11.93
C LEU A 39 5.43 7.48 11.90
N ARG A 40 5.60 8.56 11.12
CA ARG A 40 6.89 9.26 11.01
C ARG A 40 7.36 9.84 12.35
N ARG A 41 6.43 10.23 13.23
CA ARG A 41 6.75 10.71 14.59
C ARG A 41 7.04 9.54 15.52
N GLU A 42 6.23 8.48 15.44
CA GLU A 42 6.39 7.27 16.27
C GLU A 42 7.74 6.58 16.01
N LEU A 43 8.19 6.53 14.75
CA LEU A 43 9.46 5.90 14.36
C LEU A 43 10.63 6.89 14.27
N ALA A 44 10.51 8.08 14.85
CA ALA A 44 11.54 9.11 14.75
C ALA A 44 12.84 8.64 15.42
N GLY A 45 13.92 8.57 14.63
CA GLY A 45 15.23 8.09 15.11
C GLY A 45 15.42 6.58 15.00
N GLU A 46 14.34 5.80 14.91
CA GLU A 46 14.38 4.33 14.83
C GLU A 46 14.37 3.80 13.39
N ALA A 47 13.58 4.43 12.52
CA ALA A 47 13.45 4.01 11.12
C ALA A 47 13.45 5.20 10.15
N LYS A 48 13.93 4.96 8.93
CA LYS A 48 13.76 5.89 7.82
C LYS A 48 12.45 5.59 7.13
N THR A 49 11.62 6.61 6.95
CA THR A 49 10.33 6.47 6.29
C THR A 49 10.21 7.41 5.11
N GLY A 50 9.48 7.00 4.07
CA GLY A 50 9.19 7.82 2.91
C GLY A 50 7.79 7.51 2.37
N VAL A 51 7.13 8.54 1.82
CA VAL A 51 5.85 8.41 1.15
C VAL A 51 5.96 8.93 -0.28
N ARG A 52 5.31 8.25 -1.22
CA ARG A 52 5.14 8.70 -2.60
C ARG A 52 3.66 8.65 -2.96
N GLU A 53 3.16 9.74 -3.49
CA GLU A 53 1.81 9.83 -4.02
C GLU A 53 1.85 9.82 -5.55
N THR A 54 0.95 9.05 -6.15
CA THR A 54 0.69 9.07 -7.59
C THR A 54 -0.81 9.27 -7.82
N GLY A 55 -1.23 9.59 -9.05
CA GLY A 55 -2.62 10.01 -9.35
C GLY A 55 -3.72 9.10 -8.76
N GLY A 56 -3.46 7.79 -8.64
CA GLY A 56 -4.41 6.83 -8.05
C GLY A 56 -3.90 6.06 -6.82
N SER A 57 -2.72 6.35 -6.29
CA SER A 57 -2.19 5.54 -5.18
C SER A 57 -1.26 6.30 -4.25
N ALA A 58 -1.02 5.71 -3.09
CA ALA A 58 0.04 6.09 -2.19
C ALA A 58 0.93 4.87 -1.93
N SER A 59 2.23 5.12 -1.80
CA SER A 59 3.21 4.10 -1.41
C SER A 59 3.96 4.62 -0.19
N ILE A 60 4.14 3.78 0.83
CA ILE A 60 4.97 4.06 2.00
C ILE A 60 6.10 3.05 2.02
N ARG A 61 7.33 3.53 2.23
CA ARG A 61 8.51 2.71 2.47
C ARG A 61 9.03 2.98 3.87
N ILE A 62 9.33 1.92 4.59
CA ILE A 62 9.95 1.94 5.92
C ILE A 62 11.23 1.11 5.85
N LEU A 63 12.33 1.67 6.36
CA LEU A 63 13.63 1.01 6.46
C LEU A 63 14.08 1.06 7.92
N ALA A 64 14.19 -0.11 8.56
CA ALA A 64 14.67 -0.26 9.93
C ALA A 64 15.91 -1.16 9.96
N LYS A 65 16.81 -0.96 10.93
CA LYS A 65 18.02 -1.79 11.08
C LYS A 65 17.71 -3.13 11.73
N ASP A 66 17.10 -3.10 12.91
CA ASP A 66 17.01 -4.27 13.78
C ASP A 66 15.63 -4.95 13.73
N GLY A 67 14.57 -4.15 13.66
CA GLY A 67 13.20 -4.62 13.77
C GLY A 67 12.18 -3.56 13.40
N LEU A 68 10.94 -3.99 13.12
CA LEU A 68 9.77 -3.12 13.09
C LEU A 68 8.74 -3.74 14.01
N ILE A 69 8.30 -2.99 15.02
CA ILE A 69 7.27 -3.43 15.95
C ILE A 69 5.98 -2.69 15.57
N ALA A 70 4.90 -3.44 15.40
CA ALA A 70 3.56 -2.92 15.25
C ALA A 70 2.73 -3.41 16.44
N CYS A 71 2.30 -2.49 17.29
CA CYS A 71 1.48 -2.77 18.47
C CYS A 71 0.31 -1.79 18.56
N ASP A 72 -0.57 -2.01 19.51
CA ASP A 72 -1.67 -1.11 19.86
C ASP A 72 -1.21 0.23 20.42
N GLU A 73 -0.07 0.26 21.12
CA GLU A 73 0.56 1.50 21.61
C GLU A 73 1.14 2.37 20.48
N SER A 74 1.61 1.75 19.39
CA SER A 74 2.07 2.41 18.15
C SER A 74 1.19 1.96 16.97
N ASP A 75 -0.09 2.35 17.05
CA ASP A 75 -1.12 1.84 16.15
C ASP A 75 -0.98 2.25 14.68
N ALA A 76 -0.14 3.26 14.37
CA ALA A 76 -0.10 3.84 13.03
C ALA A 76 0.41 2.81 12.02
N LEU A 77 1.45 2.05 12.39
CA LEU A 77 1.98 0.98 11.55
C LEU A 77 0.93 -0.13 11.37
N LEU A 78 0.28 -0.55 12.46
CA LEU A 78 -0.73 -1.60 12.44
C LEU A 78 -1.90 -1.23 11.51
N LYS A 79 -2.41 -0.01 11.63
CA LYS A 79 -3.49 0.52 10.78
C LYS A 79 -3.06 0.62 9.31
N LEU A 80 -1.84 1.08 9.04
CA LEU A 80 -1.31 1.14 7.68
C LEU A 80 -1.16 -0.26 7.07
N MET A 81 -0.70 -1.25 7.82
CA MET A 81 -0.64 -2.63 7.34
C MET A 81 -2.04 -3.18 7.02
N ALA A 82 -3.01 -2.92 7.90
CA ALA A 82 -4.40 -3.36 7.69
C ALA A 82 -5.08 -2.69 6.48
N MET A 83 -4.71 -1.43 6.18
CA MET A 83 -5.25 -0.69 5.05
C MET A 83 -4.55 -0.97 3.71
N ALA A 84 -3.38 -1.61 3.72
CA ALA A 84 -2.57 -1.80 2.53
C ALA A 84 -3.24 -2.77 1.55
N ASN A 85 -3.20 -2.44 0.26
CA ASN A 85 -3.61 -3.37 -0.80
C ASN A 85 -2.46 -4.30 -1.22
N LEU A 86 -1.24 -3.94 -0.87
CA LEU A 86 -0.05 -4.76 -1.00
C LEU A 86 0.89 -4.40 0.15
N LEU A 87 1.37 -5.43 0.83
CA LEU A 87 2.41 -5.34 1.85
C LEU A 87 3.54 -6.28 1.43
N CYS A 88 4.76 -5.74 1.34
CA CYS A 88 5.96 -6.51 1.06
C CYS A 88 6.98 -6.22 2.15
N VAL A 89 7.45 -7.27 2.82
CA VAL A 89 8.55 -7.20 3.78
C VAL A 89 9.70 -8.01 3.23
N LYS A 90 10.89 -7.41 3.22
CA LYS A 90 12.11 -8.06 2.76
C LYS A 90 13.30 -7.57 3.54
N ARG A 91 14.35 -8.40 3.57
CA ARG A 91 15.66 -7.99 4.07
C ARG A 91 16.47 -7.41 2.90
N VAL A 92 17.05 -6.23 3.10
CA VAL A 92 17.96 -5.57 2.14
C VAL A 92 19.26 -5.28 2.89
N GLY A 93 20.26 -6.12 2.68
CA GLY A 93 21.48 -6.11 3.49
C GLY A 93 21.19 -6.35 4.98
N ASN A 94 21.60 -5.40 5.82
CA ASN A 94 21.35 -5.41 7.27
C ASN A 94 20.14 -4.55 7.67
N GLN A 95 19.18 -4.38 6.77
CA GLN A 95 17.96 -3.63 7.05
C GLN A 95 16.72 -4.44 6.68
N ILE A 96 15.65 -4.21 7.43
CA ILE A 96 14.30 -4.61 7.09
C ILE A 96 13.68 -3.49 6.27
N GLN A 97 13.21 -3.83 5.07
CA GLN A 97 12.42 -2.95 4.23
C GLN A 97 10.97 -3.43 4.22
N MET A 98 10.06 -2.54 4.61
CA MET A 98 8.62 -2.72 4.44
C MET A 98 8.12 -1.72 3.39
N ASP A 99 7.53 -2.23 2.33
CA ASP A 99 6.83 -1.47 1.30
C ASP A 99 5.33 -1.71 1.43
N LEU A 100 4.57 -0.64 1.62
CA LEU A 100 3.11 -0.64 1.66
C LEU A 100 2.58 0.13 0.44
N TRP A 101 1.63 -0.45 -0.28
CA TRP A 101 0.94 0.22 -1.38
C TRP A 101 -0.56 0.27 -1.13
N PHE A 102 -1.13 1.44 -1.40
CA PHE A 102 -2.52 1.78 -1.14
C PHE A 102 -3.17 2.25 -2.44
N ARG A 103 -4.20 1.53 -2.85
CA ARG A 103 -5.12 1.99 -3.89
C ARG A 103 -5.97 3.13 -3.32
N CYS A 104 -5.94 4.29 -3.98
CA CYS A 104 -6.77 5.45 -3.63
C CYS A 104 -7.89 5.66 -4.66
N TRP A 105 -8.38 4.56 -5.24
CA TRP A 105 -9.48 4.49 -6.18
C TRP A 105 -10.22 3.17 -6.01
N GLU A 106 -11.44 3.08 -6.53
CA GLU A 106 -12.22 1.87 -6.58
C GLU A 106 -12.81 1.65 -7.97
N TRP A 107 -13.19 0.42 -8.27
CA TRP A 107 -13.91 0.10 -9.49
C TRP A 107 -15.40 0.32 -9.25
N LYS A 108 -16.03 1.09 -10.12
CA LYS A 108 -17.50 1.21 -10.16
C LYS A 108 -17.99 0.71 -11.50
N LYS A 109 -19.03 -0.11 -11.49
CA LYS A 109 -19.66 -0.60 -12.72
C LYS A 109 -20.19 0.60 -13.52
N ARG A 110 -19.95 0.60 -14.82
CA ARG A 110 -20.58 1.55 -15.73
C ARG A 110 -22.09 1.31 -15.71
N THR A 111 -22.85 2.33 -15.33
CA THR A 111 -24.29 2.41 -15.52
C THR A 111 -24.62 2.80 -16.95
#